data_AF-A0A968TRA4-F1
#
_entry.id   AF-A0A968TRA4-F1
#
_cell.length_a   1.000
_cell.length_b   1.000
_cell.length_c   1.000
_cell.angle_alpha   90.00
_cell.angle_beta   90.00
_cell.angle_gamma   90.00
#
_symmetry.space_group_name_H-M   'P 1'
#
loop_
_entity.id
_entity.type
_entity.pdbx_description
1 polymer ?
#
loop_
_entity_poly.entity_id
_entity_poly.type
_entity_poly.pdbx_seq_one_letter_code
_entity_poly.pdbx_strand_id
1 'polypeptide(L)'
;MTSLHTLQNDKWQVGILPETGGSIAFGRVQNPNGGDWLDFMRPTPPDAYDNVSLTASFVLVPWSNRIRDGVFTYKDDTYQLHELKDGNATHGITRNCPWSSAVQ
;
A
#
# COMPACT_ATOMS: atom_id res chain seq x y z
N MET A 1 -9.44 -14.57 3.48
CA MET A 1 -10.33 -13.40 3.39
C MET A 1 -9.53 -12.20 3.84
N THR A 2 -9.47 -11.14 3.05
CA THR A 2 -8.78 -9.90 3.45
C THR A 2 -9.61 -9.18 4.51
N SER A 3 -9.00 -8.81 5.63
CA SER A 3 -9.67 -8.09 6.71
C SER A 3 -9.53 -6.59 6.49
N LEU A 4 -10.65 -5.86 6.50
CA LEU A 4 -10.63 -4.39 6.45
C LEU A 4 -10.54 -3.83 7.87
N HIS A 5 -9.48 -3.07 8.14
CA HIS A 5 -9.29 -2.35 9.39
C HIS A 5 -9.64 -0.88 9.15
N THR A 6 -10.64 -0.34 9.85
CA THR A 6 -11.01 1.08 9.72
C THR A 6 -10.48 1.88 10.90
N LEU A 7 -9.66 2.88 10.62
CA LEU A 7 -9.21 3.88 11.58
C LEU A 7 -10.00 5.17 11.35
N GLN A 8 -10.57 5.74 12.40
CA GLN A 8 -11.46 6.91 12.29
C GLN A 8 -11.31 7.87 13.46
N ASN A 9 -11.47 9.16 13.18
CA ASN A 9 -11.79 10.20 14.15
C ASN A 9 -12.89 11.13 13.59
N ASP A 10 -13.18 12.27 14.24
CA ASP A 10 -14.25 13.19 13.80
C ASP A 10 -14.02 13.87 12.44
N LYS A 11 -12.83 13.72 11.85
CA LYS A 11 -12.40 14.41 10.63
C LYS A 11 -11.93 13.48 9.53
N TRP A 12 -11.40 12.32 9.88
CA TRP A 12 -10.72 11.41 8.97
C TRP A 12 -11.20 9.98 9.17
N GLN A 13 -11.29 9.25 8.07
CA GLN A 13 -11.53 7.81 8.07
C GLN A 13 -10.62 7.15 7.03
N VAL A 14 -9.91 6.10 7.43
CA VAL A 14 -8.96 5.37 6.57
C VAL A 14 -9.20 3.89 6.70
N GLY A 15 -9.33 3.20 5.57
CA GLY A 15 -9.42 1.75 5.51
C GLY A 15 -8.06 1.15 5.19
N ILE A 16 -7.61 0.19 5.99
CA ILE A 16 -6.32 -0.50 5.87
C ILE A 16 -6.58 -1.98 5.57
N LEU A 17 -5.79 -2.56 4.67
CA LEU A 17 -5.83 -3.97 4.27
C LEU A 17 -4.48 -4.62 4.63
N PRO A 18 -4.32 -5.16 5.86
CA PRO A 18 -3.06 -5.74 6.30
C PRO A 18 -2.58 -6.89 5.39
N GLU A 19 -3.48 -7.78 5.00
CA GLU A 19 -3.12 -8.95 4.17
C GLU A 19 -2.75 -8.57 2.73
N THR A 20 -3.16 -7.39 2.28
CA THR A 20 -2.89 -6.88 0.93
C THR A 20 -1.77 -5.84 0.98
N GLY A 21 -0.57 -6.25 1.41
CA GLY A 21 0.60 -5.37 1.40
C GLY A 21 0.53 -4.20 2.38
N GLY A 22 -0.33 -4.27 3.42
CA GLY A 22 -0.59 -3.14 4.31
C GLY A 22 -1.19 -1.93 3.59
N SER A 23 -1.92 -2.16 2.50
CA SER A 23 -2.42 -1.12 1.61
C SER A 23 -3.58 -0.33 2.19
N ILE A 24 -3.86 0.82 1.56
CA ILE A 24 -5.02 1.66 1.89
C ILE A 24 -6.16 1.30 0.95
N ALA A 25 -7.31 0.91 1.51
CA ALA A 25 -8.55 0.67 0.78
C ALA A 25 -9.22 1.99 0.38
N PHE A 26 -9.28 2.96 1.30
CA PHE A 26 -9.87 4.27 1.08
C PHE A 26 -9.29 5.28 2.07
N GLY A 27 -9.35 6.55 1.69
CA GLY A 27 -9.10 7.68 2.57
C GLY A 27 -10.23 8.69 2.41
N ARG A 28 -10.86 9.05 3.53
CA ARG A 28 -12.03 9.92 3.58
C ARG A 28 -11.88 11.05 4.57
N VAL A 29 -12.53 12.16 4.27
CA VAL A 29 -12.68 13.32 5.16
C VAL A 29 -14.15 13.53 5.49
N GLN A 30 -14.43 13.95 6.73
CA GLN A 30 -15.80 14.29 7.13
C GLN A 30 -16.22 15.55 6.37
N ASN A 31 -17.40 15.52 5.73
CA ASN A 31 -17.94 16.70 5.07
C ASN A 31 -18.17 17.82 6.11
N PRO A 32 -17.55 19.01 5.94
CA PRO A 32 -17.74 20.13 6.87
C PRO A 32 -19.18 20.66 6.89
N ASN A 33 -19.95 20.42 5.81
CA ASN A 33 -21.36 20.80 5.70
C ASN A 33 -22.31 19.70 6.25
N GLY A 34 -21.76 18.64 6.86
CA GLY A 34 -22.51 17.56 7.50
C GLY A 34 -22.86 16.39 6.59
N GLY A 35 -23.35 15.32 7.23
CA GLY A 35 -23.98 14.15 6.59
C GLY A 35 -23.01 13.02 6.23
N ASP A 36 -22.08 13.28 5.31
CA ASP A 36 -21.38 12.22 4.60
C ASP A 36 -19.85 12.27 4.74
N TRP A 37 -19.21 11.12 4.53
CA TRP A 37 -17.77 11.01 4.31
C TRP A 37 -17.46 11.23 2.83
N LEU A 38 -16.48 12.09 2.52
CA LEU A 38 -16.02 12.34 1.17
C LEU A 38 -14.70 11.60 0.93
N ASP A 39 -14.65 10.76 -0.10
CA ASP A 39 -13.42 10.11 -0.54
C ASP A 39 -12.44 11.16 -1.10
N PHE A 40 -11.32 11.39 -0.41
CA PHE A 40 -10.22 12.24 -0.92
C PHE A 40 -9.20 11.42 -1.71
N MET A 41 -9.16 10.10 -1.50
CA MET A 41 -8.43 9.14 -2.33
C MET A 41 -9.42 8.38 -3.19
N ARG A 42 -9.03 7.95 -4.39
CA ARG A 42 -9.84 7.00 -5.18
C ARG A 42 -10.06 5.73 -4.34
N PRO A 43 -11.29 5.38 -3.94
CA PRO A 43 -11.52 4.20 -3.12
C PRO A 43 -11.31 2.93 -3.94
N THR A 44 -10.87 1.88 -3.26
CA THR A 44 -10.73 0.53 -3.82
C THR A 44 -12.11 -0.13 -3.85
N PRO A 45 -12.54 -0.69 -4.98
CA PRO A 45 -13.71 -1.55 -5.03
C PRO A 45 -13.57 -2.73 -4.04
N PRO A 46 -14.57 -3.06 -3.22
CA PRO A 46 -14.46 -4.15 -2.23
C PRO A 46 -14.09 -5.51 -2.80
N ASP A 47 -14.50 -5.81 -4.03
CA ASP A 47 -14.16 -7.03 -4.78
C ASP A 47 -12.70 -7.06 -5.26
N ALA A 48 -11.96 -5.95 -5.13
CA ALA A 48 -10.54 -5.83 -5.48
C ALA A 48 -9.62 -5.72 -4.25
N TYR A 49 -10.12 -5.98 -3.04
CA TYR A 49 -9.33 -5.85 -1.81
C TYR A 49 -8.15 -6.83 -1.70
N ASP A 50 -8.09 -7.88 -2.51
CA ASP A 50 -6.97 -8.81 -2.61
C ASP A 50 -5.91 -8.38 -3.65
N ASN A 51 -6.17 -7.32 -4.43
CA ASN A 51 -5.29 -6.87 -5.50
C ASN A 51 -4.60 -5.55 -5.15
N VAL A 52 -3.36 -5.63 -4.69
CA VAL A 52 -2.53 -4.48 -4.31
C VAL A 52 -2.29 -3.45 -5.43
N SER A 53 -2.49 -3.79 -6.70
CA SER A 53 -2.36 -2.83 -7.80
C SER A 53 -3.63 -2.02 -8.03
N LEU A 54 -4.76 -2.44 -7.45
CA LEU A 54 -6.05 -1.76 -7.55
C LEU A 54 -6.40 -0.99 -6.27
N THR A 55 -5.55 -1.03 -5.25
CA THR A 55 -5.79 -0.31 -3.98
C THR A 55 -5.67 1.20 -4.15
N ALA A 56 -6.19 1.97 -3.19
CA ALA A 56 -6.12 3.43 -3.20
C ALA A 56 -4.66 3.90 -3.06
N SER A 57 -3.86 3.17 -2.27
CA SER A 57 -2.42 3.33 -2.13
C SER A 57 -1.79 2.05 -1.58
N PHE A 58 -0.49 1.85 -1.79
CA PHE A 58 0.27 0.73 -1.26
C PHE A 58 1.69 1.16 -0.86
N VAL A 59 2.29 0.41 0.06
CA VAL A 59 3.60 0.72 0.63
C VAL A 59 4.73 0.37 -0.34
N LEU A 60 5.75 1.24 -0.44
CA LEU A 60 6.91 1.09 -1.31
C LEU A 60 8.20 0.91 -0.48
N VAL A 61 8.34 -0.24 0.15
CA VAL A 61 9.45 -0.58 1.05
C VAL A 61 10.07 -1.92 0.62
N PRO A 62 11.41 -2.07 0.67
CA PRO A 62 12.39 -1.14 1.22
C PRO A 62 12.88 -0.05 0.27
N TRP A 63 12.45 -0.04 -0.99
CA TRP A 63 12.74 1.06 -1.91
C TRP A 63 11.48 1.51 -2.64
N SER A 64 11.47 2.79 -2.97
CA SER A 64 10.48 3.38 -3.86
C SER A 64 10.98 3.36 -5.31
N ASN A 65 10.03 3.37 -6.25
CA ASN A 65 10.31 3.42 -7.69
C ASN A 65 11.26 2.30 -8.18
N ARG A 66 12.24 2.61 -9.01
CA ARG A 66 13.06 1.64 -9.75
C ARG A 66 14.51 1.65 -9.29
N ILE A 67 15.09 0.46 -9.20
CA ILE A 67 16.53 0.24 -9.16
C ILE A 67 16.94 -0.25 -10.55
N ARG A 68 17.85 0.49 -11.18
CA ARG A 68 18.33 0.21 -12.53
C ARG A 68 18.91 -1.19 -12.61
N ASP A 69 18.49 -1.97 -13.60
CA ASP A 69 18.94 -3.36 -13.84
C ASP A 69 18.69 -4.31 -12.64
N GLY A 70 17.98 -3.84 -11.62
CA GLY A 70 17.87 -4.51 -10.32
C GLY A 70 19.19 -4.66 -9.58
N VAL A 71 20.24 -3.91 -9.93
CA VAL A 71 21.56 -4.04 -9.30
C VAL A 71 21.84 -2.84 -8.40
N PHE A 72 22.32 -3.12 -7.19
CA PHE A 72 22.90 -2.10 -6.33
C PHE A 72 24.11 -2.63 -5.57
N THR A 73 24.94 -1.72 -5.08
CA THR A 73 26.10 -2.05 -4.25
C THR A 73 25.92 -1.53 -2.83
N TYR A 74 26.35 -2.29 -1.83
CA TYR A 74 26.34 -1.88 -0.44
C TYR A 74 27.49 -2.55 0.31
N LYS A 75 28.37 -1.75 0.94
CA LYS A 75 29.55 -2.22 1.70
C LYS A 75 30.36 -3.28 0.94
N ASP A 76 30.86 -2.90 -0.24
CA ASP A 76 31.69 -3.71 -1.15
C ASP A 76 31.00 -4.93 -1.79
N ASP A 77 29.78 -5.27 -1.37
CA ASP A 77 28.98 -6.33 -1.98
C ASP A 77 28.07 -5.78 -3.09
N THR A 78 27.92 -6.57 -4.16
CA THR A 78 26.94 -6.30 -5.23
C THR A 78 25.76 -7.24 -5.09
N TYR A 79 24.56 -6.67 -5.08
CA TYR A 79 23.30 -7.39 -4.91
C TYR A 79 22.47 -7.30 -6.20
N GLN A 80 22.01 -8.45 -6.68
CA GLN A 80 21.04 -8.55 -7.76
C GLN A 80 19.66 -8.82 -7.17
N LEU A 81 18.72 -7.90 -7.43
CA LEU A 81 17.32 -8.05 -7.08
C LEU A 81 16.58 -8.88 -8.16
N HIS A 82 15.56 -9.61 -7.72
CA HIS A 82 14.70 -10.43 -8.57
C HIS A 82 13.43 -9.66 -9.01
N GLU A 83 12.57 -10.28 -9.83
CA GLU A 83 11.27 -9.74 -10.29
C GLU A 83 11.39 -8.38 -11.02
N LEU A 84 12.21 -8.35 -12.06
CA LEU A 84 12.41 -7.16 -12.89
C LEU A 84 11.16 -6.87 -13.74
N LYS A 85 10.74 -5.61 -13.74
CA LYS A 85 9.75 -5.07 -14.67
C LYS A 85 10.45 -4.06 -15.59
N ASP A 86 10.31 -4.26 -16.89
CA ASP A 86 10.99 -3.43 -17.91
C ASP A 86 12.51 -3.33 -17.65
N GLY A 87 13.12 -4.45 -17.23
CA GLY A 87 14.54 -4.53 -16.89
C GLY A 87 14.92 -3.96 -15.52
N ASN A 88 13.99 -3.43 -14.72
CA ASN A 88 14.30 -2.78 -13.44
C ASN A 88 13.58 -3.42 -12.26
N ALA A 89 14.24 -3.51 -11.10
CA ALA A 89 13.55 -3.90 -9.86
C ALA A 89 12.67 -2.74 -9.39
N THR A 90 11.39 -3.00 -9.10
CA THR A 90 10.39 -1.94 -8.95
C THR A 90 9.60 -2.08 -7.66
N HIS A 91 9.45 -0.98 -6.92
CA HIS A 91 8.46 -0.78 -5.86
C HIS A 91 8.61 -1.65 -4.60
N GLY A 92 9.82 -2.09 -4.29
CA GLY A 92 10.05 -2.89 -3.09
C GLY A 92 9.38 -4.27 -3.17
N ILE A 93 9.48 -5.03 -2.08
CA ILE A 93 8.85 -6.36 -1.97
C ILE A 93 7.61 -6.34 -1.06
N THR A 94 7.52 -5.41 -0.13
CA THR A 94 6.55 -5.44 0.98
C THR A 94 5.09 -5.34 0.55
N ARG A 95 4.81 -4.77 -0.63
CA ARG A 95 3.46 -4.73 -1.20
C ARG A 95 2.91 -6.11 -1.57
N ASN A 96 3.78 -7.11 -1.73
CA ASN A 96 3.45 -8.50 -2.03
C ASN A 96 3.42 -9.39 -0.78
N CYS A 97 3.60 -8.81 0.41
CA CYS A 97 3.65 -9.56 1.67
C CYS A 97 2.47 -9.17 2.56
N PRO A 98 1.86 -10.11 3.31
CA PRO A 98 0.89 -9.76 4.34
C PRO A 98 1.58 -9.06 5.51
N TRP A 99 0.89 -8.09 6.11
CA TRP A 99 1.36 -7.35 7.28
C TRP A 99 0.60 -7.80 8.53
N SER A 100 1.29 -7.78 9.67
CA SER A 100 0.67 -7.96 10.98
C SER A 100 0.46 -6.61 11.65
N SER A 101 -0.70 -6.37 12.23
CA SER A 101 -0.93 -5.22 13.10
C SER A 101 -0.28 -5.45 14.46
N ALA A 102 0.42 -4.44 14.97
CA ALA A 102 1.01 -4.46 16.31
C ALA A 102 0.06 -3.91 17.39
N VAL A 103 -1.15 -3.48 17.00
CA VAL A 103 -2.15 -2.88 17.88
C VAL A 103 -3.39 -3.75 17.84
N GLN A 104 -3.79 -4.27 19.01
CA GLN A 104 -5.08 -4.89 19.29
C GLN A 104 -6.08 -3.84 19.74
#